data_AF-A0A1D8GBT1-F1
#
_entry.id   AF-A0A1D8GBT1-F1
#
_cell.length_a   1.000
_cell.length_b   1.000
_cell.length_c   1.000
_cell.angle_alpha   90.00
_cell.angle_beta   90.00
_cell.angle_gamma   90.00
#
_symmetry.space_group_name_H-M   'P 1'
#
loop_
_entity.id
_entity.type
_entity.pdbx_description
1 polymer ?
#
loop_
_entity_poly.entity_id
_entity_poly.type
_entity_poly.pdbx_seq_one_letter_code
_entity_poly.pdbx_strand_id
1 'polypeptide(L)'
;MTVSCCSQYQECSDQESCIQSIEEIRRECQYKRKLEQGINYYSHKTEETKGVYLLIDGRMYRVGKRAAYGAYTYPLERQEIKALSDILEKAGLTCTERISSNLCTEEKNEGDERACCKVILTLEEHKYNIHNYDGRALKESTCSKIKNALNKLGFGAAIEVIGARKNYDAVTAIEGRILKPEKKKVQVEKEETQEPLEGVQLSLFPADNIRMWG
;
A
#
# COMPACT_ATOMS: atom_id res chain seq x y z
N MET A 1 20.38 -37.47 -21.38
CA MET A 1 19.51 -37.65 -20.21
C MET A 1 19.93 -36.63 -19.15
N THR A 2 19.23 -35.51 -19.01
CA THR A 2 19.57 -34.45 -18.05
C THR A 2 18.56 -34.47 -16.91
N VAL A 3 18.67 -35.45 -16.05
CA VAL A 3 17.95 -35.49 -14.78
C VAL A 3 19.00 -35.50 -13.69
N SER A 4 19.17 -34.35 -13.04
CA SER A 4 19.76 -34.27 -11.71
C SER A 4 19.35 -32.92 -11.13
N CYS A 5 18.13 -32.87 -10.58
CA CYS A 5 17.89 -31.92 -9.50
C CYS A 5 18.90 -32.26 -8.40
N CYS A 6 19.58 -31.25 -7.84
CA CYS A 6 20.45 -31.43 -6.68
C CYS A 6 19.72 -32.33 -5.66
N SER A 7 20.32 -33.45 -5.25
CA SER A 7 19.67 -34.37 -4.29
C SER A 7 19.30 -33.70 -2.98
N GLN A 8 19.96 -32.58 -2.65
CA GLN A 8 19.73 -31.74 -1.49
C GLN A 8 18.94 -30.47 -1.81
N TYR A 9 18.02 -30.56 -2.77
CA TYR A 9 17.26 -29.41 -3.26
C TYR A 9 16.48 -28.69 -2.16
N GLN A 10 15.88 -29.46 -1.24
CA GLN A 10 15.11 -28.92 -0.13
C GLN A 10 16.01 -28.20 0.89
N GLU A 11 17.16 -28.78 1.23
CA GLU A 11 18.14 -28.14 2.12
C GLU A 11 18.73 -26.87 1.49
N CYS A 12 19.01 -26.87 0.19
CA CYS A 12 19.41 -25.65 -0.53
C CYS A 12 18.28 -24.60 -0.50
N SER A 13 17.03 -25.06 -0.58
CA SER A 13 15.83 -24.22 -0.53
C SER A 13 15.56 -23.59 0.81
N ASP A 14 15.84 -24.31 1.90
CA ASP A 14 15.71 -23.81 3.27
C ASP A 14 16.82 -22.82 3.62
N GLN A 15 18.03 -23.02 3.07
CA GLN A 15 19.22 -22.18 3.29
C GLN A 15 19.35 -21.03 2.28
N GLU A 16 18.42 -20.90 1.34
CA GLU A 16 18.44 -19.92 0.23
C GLU A 16 19.79 -19.82 -0.49
N SER A 17 20.53 -20.93 -0.51
CA SER A 17 21.88 -21.00 -1.04
C SER A 17 22.23 -22.45 -1.38
N CYS A 18 23.20 -22.63 -2.27
CA CYS A 18 23.70 -23.96 -2.56
C CYS A 18 24.59 -24.43 -1.40
N ILE A 19 24.19 -25.52 -0.74
CA ILE A 19 24.90 -26.10 0.40
C ILE A 19 26.03 -27.07 0.02
N GLN A 20 26.21 -27.34 -1.29
CA GLN A 20 27.27 -28.23 -1.76
C GLN A 20 28.65 -27.62 -1.47
N SER A 21 29.48 -28.38 -0.77
CA SER A 21 30.84 -27.98 -0.40
C SER A 21 31.84 -28.15 -1.56
N ILE A 22 31.56 -29.06 -2.49
CA ILE A 22 32.41 -29.35 -3.65
C ILE A 22 32.14 -28.31 -4.75
N GLU A 23 33.19 -27.56 -5.14
CA GLU A 23 33.03 -26.39 -5.99
C GLU A 23 32.57 -26.72 -7.42
N GLU A 24 33.02 -27.84 -7.98
CA GLU A 24 32.62 -28.31 -9.32
C GLU A 24 31.12 -28.59 -9.38
N ILE A 25 30.58 -29.30 -8.39
CA ILE A 25 29.14 -29.59 -8.25
C ILE A 25 28.35 -28.31 -8.00
N ARG A 26 28.91 -27.39 -7.20
CA ARG A 26 28.28 -26.08 -6.91
C ARG A 26 28.16 -25.20 -8.15
N ARG A 27 29.13 -25.26 -9.07
CA ARG A 27 29.09 -24.53 -10.36
C ARG A 27 28.02 -25.09 -11.30
N GLU A 28 27.79 -26.40 -11.26
CA GLU A 28 26.77 -27.07 -12.08
C GLU A 28 25.39 -27.14 -11.41
N CYS A 29 25.27 -26.66 -10.17
CA CYS A 29 24.03 -26.71 -9.40
C CYS A 29 22.90 -25.91 -10.09
N GLN A 30 21.95 -26.62 -10.70
CA GLN A 30 20.79 -25.98 -11.34
C GLN A 30 19.94 -25.17 -10.35
N TYR A 31 19.89 -25.59 -9.08
CA TYR A 31 19.17 -24.85 -8.04
C TYR A 31 19.80 -23.47 -7.78
N LYS A 32 21.15 -23.39 -7.71
CA LYS A 32 21.88 -22.12 -7.61
C LYS A 32 21.54 -21.19 -8.77
N ARG A 33 21.57 -21.71 -10.01
CA ARG A 33 21.22 -20.91 -11.21
C ARG A 33 19.79 -20.41 -11.18
N LYS A 34 18.86 -21.23 -10.68
CA LYS A 34 17.45 -20.86 -10.53
C LYS A 34 17.23 -19.86 -9.39
N LEU A 35 17.99 -19.96 -8.29
CA LEU A 35 18.02 -18.94 -7.23
C LEU A 35 18.56 -17.61 -7.74
N GLU A 36 19.63 -17.61 -8.52
CA GLU A 36 20.16 -16.41 -9.20
C GLU A 36 19.13 -15.79 -10.16
N GLN A 37 18.19 -16.59 -10.67
CA GLN A 37 17.03 -16.16 -11.45
C GLN A 37 15.79 -15.81 -10.60
N GLY A 38 15.90 -15.84 -9.26
CA GLY A 38 14.82 -15.50 -8.33
C GLY A 38 13.77 -16.60 -8.12
N ILE A 39 14.06 -17.85 -8.48
CA ILE A 39 13.13 -18.98 -8.33
C ILE A 39 13.53 -19.83 -7.13
N ASN A 40 12.80 -19.68 -6.02
CA ASN A 40 12.88 -20.55 -4.84
C ASN A 40 11.66 -21.49 -4.78
N TYR A 41 11.86 -22.78 -4.53
CA TYR A 41 10.88 -23.82 -4.88
C TYR A 41 10.19 -24.49 -3.68
N TYR A 42 10.84 -24.60 -2.52
CA TYR A 42 10.31 -25.37 -1.37
C TYR A 42 10.40 -24.65 -0.02
N SER A 43 10.84 -23.39 0.00
CA SER A 43 10.86 -22.63 1.25
C SER A 43 9.42 -22.55 1.77
N HIS A 44 9.11 -23.22 2.88
CA HIS A 44 7.82 -23.08 3.57
C HIS A 44 7.59 -21.63 4.06
N LYS A 45 8.66 -20.81 4.09
CA LYS A 45 8.56 -19.35 4.25
C LYS A 45 8.03 -18.62 3.02
N THR A 46 7.92 -19.28 1.85
CA THR A 46 7.40 -18.62 0.64
C THR A 46 5.96 -18.13 0.80
N GLU A 47 5.14 -18.76 1.65
CA GLU A 47 3.82 -18.21 1.99
C GLU A 47 3.91 -16.97 2.89
N GLU A 48 4.86 -16.92 3.81
CA GLU A 48 5.15 -15.73 4.64
C GLU A 48 5.80 -14.58 3.85
N THR A 49 6.41 -14.87 2.70
CA THR A 49 6.98 -13.85 1.79
C THR A 49 5.99 -13.29 0.78
N LYS A 50 4.77 -13.85 0.67
CA LYS A 50 3.72 -13.25 -0.19
C LYS A 50 3.32 -11.91 0.42
N GLY A 51 3.62 -10.85 -0.31
CA GLY A 51 3.28 -9.48 0.05
C GLY A 51 3.28 -8.63 -1.21
N VAL A 52 2.98 -7.35 -1.08
CA VAL A 52 3.13 -6.41 -2.21
C VAL A 52 4.49 -5.77 -2.11
N TYR A 53 5.31 -5.92 -3.15
CA TYR A 53 6.57 -5.20 -3.28
C TYR A 53 6.49 -4.19 -4.42
N LEU A 54 6.82 -2.94 -4.13
CA LEU A 54 6.85 -1.85 -5.10
C LEU A 54 8.24 -1.70 -5.68
N LEU A 55 8.31 -1.55 -7.00
CA LEU A 55 9.54 -1.23 -7.71
C LEU A 55 9.58 0.27 -8.01
N ILE A 56 10.49 0.98 -7.34
CA ILE A 56 10.70 2.43 -7.54
C ILE A 56 12.20 2.67 -7.68
N ASP A 57 12.62 3.36 -8.74
CA ASP A 57 14.03 3.68 -9.02
C ASP A 57 14.93 2.41 -9.06
N GLY A 58 14.42 1.34 -9.67
CA GLY A 58 15.14 0.05 -9.79
C GLY A 58 15.28 -0.74 -8.50
N ARG A 59 14.58 -0.34 -7.41
CA ARG A 59 14.65 -0.98 -6.11
C ARG A 59 13.29 -1.43 -5.58
N MET A 60 13.30 -2.56 -4.87
CA MET A 60 12.11 -3.14 -4.26
C MET A 60 11.88 -2.67 -2.82
N TYR A 61 10.62 -2.37 -2.51
CA TYR A 61 10.16 -1.96 -1.18
C TYR A 61 8.94 -2.76 -0.76
N ARG A 62 8.89 -3.19 0.51
CA ARG A 62 7.78 -4.00 1.02
C ARG A 62 6.64 -3.10 1.47
N VAL A 63 5.42 -3.43 1.09
CA VAL A 63 4.20 -2.78 1.59
C VAL A 63 3.51 -3.69 2.60
N GLY A 64 3.10 -3.12 3.72
CA GLY A 64 2.30 -3.81 4.74
C GLY A 64 1.17 -2.94 5.27
N LYS A 65 0.15 -3.59 5.83
CA LYS A 65 -1.01 -2.91 6.41
C LYS A 65 -0.60 -2.16 7.67
N ARG A 66 -0.97 -0.89 7.79
CA ARG A 66 -0.72 -0.12 9.01
C ARG A 66 -1.82 -0.39 10.02
N ALA A 67 -1.45 -0.53 11.30
CA ALA A 67 -2.42 -0.54 12.39
C ALA A 67 -3.26 0.75 12.39
N ALA A 68 -4.56 0.65 12.71
CA ALA A 68 -5.41 1.83 12.86
C ALA A 68 -4.90 2.76 13.97
N TYR A 69 -4.40 2.17 15.06
CA TYR A 69 -3.84 2.88 16.20
C TYR A 69 -2.34 2.57 16.31
N GLY A 70 -1.51 3.45 15.77
CA GLY A 70 -0.06 3.43 15.95
C GLY A 70 0.75 3.14 14.69
N ALA A 71 2.00 2.72 14.92
CA ALA A 71 3.05 2.62 13.92
C ALA A 71 3.32 1.18 13.43
N TYR A 72 2.62 0.19 13.99
CA TYR A 72 2.81 -1.22 13.67
C TYR A 72 2.41 -1.54 12.23
N THR A 73 3.08 -2.56 11.68
CA THR A 73 2.81 -3.10 10.35
C THR A 73 2.42 -4.55 10.46
N TYR A 74 1.30 -4.89 9.84
CA TYR A 74 0.82 -6.26 9.70
C TYR A 74 1.01 -6.74 8.25
N PRO A 75 1.13 -8.05 8.04
CA PRO A 75 1.02 -8.64 6.70
C PRO A 75 -0.31 -8.27 6.05
N LEU A 76 -0.32 -8.22 4.72
CA LEU A 76 -1.54 -8.06 3.94
C LEU A 76 -2.22 -9.41 3.73
N GLU A 77 -3.54 -9.45 3.82
CA GLU A 77 -4.30 -10.64 3.45
C GLU A 77 -4.31 -10.83 1.93
N ARG A 78 -4.58 -12.05 1.45
CA ARG A 78 -4.54 -12.37 0.01
C ARG A 78 -5.46 -11.49 -0.84
N GLN A 79 -6.64 -11.14 -0.32
CA GLN A 79 -7.59 -10.26 -1.01
C GLN A 79 -7.06 -8.82 -1.07
N GLU A 80 -6.43 -8.35 0.02
CA GLU A 80 -5.81 -7.02 0.10
C GLU A 80 -4.60 -6.90 -0.83
N ILE A 81 -3.76 -7.95 -0.94
CA ILE A 81 -2.62 -7.99 -1.87
C ILE A 81 -3.12 -7.73 -3.29
N LYS A 82 -4.14 -8.47 -3.74
CA LYS A 82 -4.69 -8.31 -5.09
C LYS A 82 -5.29 -6.93 -5.31
N ALA A 83 -6.14 -6.46 -4.38
CA ALA A 83 -6.79 -5.17 -4.49
C ALA A 83 -5.79 -4.02 -4.52
N LEU A 84 -4.76 -4.07 -3.67
CA LEU A 84 -3.70 -3.07 -3.61
C LEU A 84 -2.85 -3.06 -4.88
N SER A 85 -2.41 -4.23 -5.34
CA SER A 85 -1.65 -4.35 -6.59
C SER A 85 -2.43 -3.80 -7.77
N ASP A 86 -3.72 -4.15 -7.90
CA ASP A 86 -4.58 -3.67 -8.99
C ASP A 86 -4.69 -2.13 -9.00
N ILE A 87 -4.80 -1.49 -7.83
CA ILE A 87 -4.88 -0.02 -7.72
C ILE A 87 -3.56 0.63 -8.13
N LEU A 88 -2.44 0.11 -7.63
CA LEU A 88 -1.12 0.70 -7.87
C LEU A 88 -0.65 0.48 -9.32
N GLU A 89 -0.92 -0.70 -9.90
CA GLU A 89 -0.60 -1.02 -11.29
C GLU A 89 -1.44 -0.20 -12.27
N LYS A 90 -2.72 0.04 -12.00
CA LYS A 90 -3.57 0.94 -12.80
C LYS A 90 -3.03 2.37 -12.81
N ALA A 91 -2.34 2.80 -11.76
CA ALA A 91 -1.67 4.09 -11.70
C ALA A 91 -0.26 4.10 -12.32
N GLY A 92 0.21 2.97 -12.84
CA GLY A 92 1.51 2.85 -13.51
C GLY A 92 2.68 2.47 -12.61
N LEU A 93 2.44 2.03 -11.37
CA LEU A 93 3.50 1.43 -10.54
C LEU A 93 3.69 -0.04 -10.89
N THR A 94 4.93 -0.50 -10.84
CA THR A 94 5.21 -1.94 -10.96
C THR A 94 5.16 -2.58 -9.57
N CYS A 95 4.27 -3.56 -9.43
CA CYS A 95 4.14 -4.38 -8.24
C CYS A 95 4.60 -5.81 -8.53
N THR A 96 5.09 -6.50 -7.51
CA THR A 96 5.35 -7.95 -7.57
C THR A 96 5.01 -8.59 -6.23
N GLU A 97 4.61 -9.85 -6.27
CA GLU A 97 4.37 -10.65 -5.08
C GLU A 97 5.62 -11.37 -4.55
N ARG A 98 6.69 -11.37 -5.35
CA ARG A 98 7.92 -12.12 -5.09
C ARG A 98 9.12 -11.20 -5.02
N ILE A 99 9.97 -11.45 -4.03
CA ILE A 99 11.26 -10.78 -3.86
C ILE A 99 12.19 -11.15 -5.01
N SER A 100 12.94 -10.16 -5.50
CA SER A 100 14.01 -10.34 -6.48
C SER A 100 15.30 -9.78 -5.89
N SER A 101 16.26 -10.65 -5.58
CA SER A 101 17.45 -10.31 -4.78
C SER A 101 18.33 -9.24 -5.43
N ASN A 102 18.38 -9.16 -6.76
CA ASN A 102 19.11 -8.13 -7.50
C ASN A 102 18.48 -6.72 -7.41
N LEU A 103 17.23 -6.63 -6.96
CA LEU A 103 16.51 -5.35 -6.76
C LEU A 103 16.40 -5.00 -5.26
N CYS A 104 16.95 -5.83 -4.38
CA CYS A 104 17.00 -5.61 -2.95
C CYS A 104 18.26 -4.84 -2.59
N THR A 105 18.13 -3.82 -1.73
CA THR A 105 19.27 -3.08 -1.20
C THR A 105 19.12 -2.91 0.29
N GLU A 106 20.15 -3.29 1.03
CA GLU A 106 20.22 -3.05 2.47
C GLU A 106 20.59 -1.58 2.72
N GLU A 107 19.91 -0.96 3.68
CA GLU A 107 20.30 0.37 4.14
C GLU A 107 21.06 0.28 5.45
N LYS A 108 22.37 0.56 5.35
CA LYS A 108 23.25 0.66 6.51
C LYS A 108 23.23 2.10 7.01
N ASN A 109 23.30 2.27 8.33
CA ASN A 109 23.49 3.59 8.93
C ASN A 109 24.86 4.13 8.50
N GLU A 110 24.88 5.29 7.87
CA GLU A 110 26.11 5.90 7.34
C GLU A 110 26.10 7.40 7.65
N GLY A 111 27.12 7.86 8.38
CA GLY A 111 27.21 9.24 8.83
C GLY A 111 25.98 9.67 9.65
N ASP A 112 25.38 10.79 9.25
CA ASP A 112 24.20 11.36 9.91
C ASP A 112 22.87 10.75 9.43
N GLU A 113 22.90 9.96 8.35
CA GLU A 113 21.70 9.40 7.77
C GLU A 113 21.40 8.01 8.34
N ARG A 114 20.43 7.97 9.26
CA ARG A 114 19.98 6.74 9.91
C ARG A 114 18.79 6.14 9.18
N ALA A 115 18.81 4.82 9.02
CA ALA A 115 17.67 4.03 8.57
C ALA A 115 16.62 3.94 9.69
N CYS A 116 15.87 5.01 9.87
CA CYS A 116 14.88 5.18 10.95
C CYS A 116 13.55 5.74 10.46
N CYS A 117 13.34 5.80 9.14
CA CYS A 117 12.13 6.32 8.52
C CYS A 117 11.32 5.20 7.87
N LYS A 118 10.05 5.47 7.59
CA LYS A 118 9.22 4.69 6.68
C LYS A 118 8.24 5.60 5.95
N VAL A 119 7.69 5.15 4.84
CA VAL A 119 6.68 5.92 4.11
C VAL A 119 5.29 5.40 4.46
N ILE A 120 4.36 6.31 4.76
CA ILE A 120 2.95 6.03 4.94
C ILE A 120 2.25 6.34 3.62
N LEU A 121 1.69 5.32 2.98
CA LEU A 121 0.82 5.45 1.82
C LEU A 121 -0.64 5.46 2.30
N THR A 122 -1.41 6.46 1.87
CA THR A 122 -2.84 6.58 2.18
C THR A 122 -3.64 6.38 0.90
N LEU A 123 -4.52 5.37 0.92
CA LEU A 123 -5.46 5.07 -0.16
C LEU A 123 -6.85 5.03 0.46
N GLU A 124 -7.70 5.99 0.07
CA GLU A 124 -9.05 6.14 0.64
C GLU A 124 -9.00 6.22 2.18
N GLU A 125 -9.62 5.27 2.87
CA GLU A 125 -9.65 5.19 4.33
C GLU A 125 -8.54 4.29 4.91
N HIS A 126 -7.73 3.66 4.06
CA HIS A 126 -6.69 2.71 4.45
C HIS A 126 -5.31 3.35 4.42
N LYS A 127 -4.47 2.94 5.38
CA LYS A 127 -3.06 3.34 5.48
C LYS A 127 -2.17 2.11 5.40
N TYR A 128 -1.09 2.27 4.67
CA TYR A 128 -0.07 1.24 4.48
C TYR A 128 1.29 1.81 4.85
N ASN A 129 2.16 0.98 5.40
CA ASN A 129 3.55 1.32 5.62
C ASN A 129 4.39 0.69 4.51
N ILE A 130 5.27 1.49 3.92
CA ILE A 130 6.28 1.06 2.97
C ILE A 130 7.63 1.07 3.69
N HIS A 131 8.26 -0.09 3.70
CA HIS A 131 9.53 -0.38 4.36
C HIS A 131 10.56 -0.85 3.33
N ASN A 132 11.77 -1.10 3.79
CA ASN A 132 12.71 -1.87 3.00
C ASN A 132 12.16 -3.30 2.72
N TYR A 133 12.74 -4.01 1.74
CA TYR A 133 12.26 -5.34 1.35
C TYR A 133 12.19 -6.34 2.51
N ASP A 134 13.10 -6.20 3.49
CA ASP A 134 13.20 -7.03 4.70
C ASP A 134 12.30 -6.54 5.86
N GLY A 135 11.49 -5.50 5.64
CA GLY A 135 10.62 -4.89 6.64
C GLY A 135 11.32 -3.93 7.60
N ARG A 136 12.61 -3.63 7.40
CA ARG A 136 13.34 -2.63 8.19
C ARG A 136 13.03 -1.21 7.72
N ALA A 137 13.35 -0.26 8.60
CA ALA A 137 13.28 1.15 8.29
C ALA A 137 14.24 1.54 7.15
N LEU A 138 13.94 2.68 6.53
CA LEU A 138 14.66 3.30 5.43
C LEU A 138 15.30 4.61 5.91
N LYS A 139 16.28 5.09 5.18
CA LYS A 139 16.88 6.42 5.28
C LYS A 139 15.89 7.47 4.78
N GLU A 140 16.05 8.69 5.26
CA GLU A 140 15.16 9.80 4.92
C GLU A 140 15.23 10.19 3.43
N SER A 141 16.42 10.13 2.81
CA SER A 141 16.56 10.36 1.37
C SER A 141 15.80 9.33 0.54
N THR A 142 15.88 8.04 0.89
CA THR A 142 15.11 6.98 0.22
C THR A 142 13.62 7.16 0.42
N CYS A 143 13.16 7.45 1.64
CA CYS A 143 11.75 7.76 1.90
C CYS A 143 11.26 8.95 1.08
N SER A 144 12.08 9.98 0.90
CA SER A 144 11.77 11.15 0.08
C SER A 144 11.60 10.80 -1.40
N LYS A 145 12.45 9.92 -1.95
CA LYS A 145 12.30 9.41 -3.32
C LYS A 145 10.97 8.65 -3.51
N ILE A 146 10.66 7.73 -2.60
CA ILE A 146 9.41 6.95 -2.62
C ILE A 146 8.20 7.89 -2.53
N LYS A 147 8.19 8.81 -1.56
CA LYS A 147 7.12 9.79 -1.36
C LYS A 147 6.87 10.60 -2.63
N ASN A 148 7.93 11.12 -3.24
CA ASN A 148 7.83 11.94 -4.44
C ASN A 148 7.33 11.13 -5.65
N ALA A 149 7.75 9.87 -5.78
CA ALA A 149 7.24 8.98 -6.83
C ALA A 149 5.73 8.72 -6.67
N LEU A 150 5.27 8.42 -5.45
CA LEU A 150 3.85 8.20 -5.16
C LEU A 150 3.00 9.45 -5.36
N ASN A 151 3.48 10.61 -4.86
CA ASN A 151 2.78 11.88 -5.00
C ASN A 151 2.64 12.31 -6.48
N LYS A 152 3.64 12.04 -7.32
CA LYS A 152 3.58 12.30 -8.77
C LYS A 152 2.47 11.50 -9.46
N LEU A 153 2.11 10.35 -8.92
CA LEU A 153 1.03 9.49 -9.42
C LEU A 153 -0.33 9.82 -8.76
N GLY A 154 -0.39 10.86 -7.94
CA GLY A 154 -1.61 11.32 -7.28
C GLY A 154 -1.94 10.62 -5.96
N PHE A 155 -1.06 9.77 -5.44
CA PHE A 155 -1.27 9.11 -4.15
C PHE A 155 -0.86 10.02 -2.98
N GLY A 156 -1.55 9.89 -1.85
CA GLY A 156 -1.14 10.57 -0.61
C GLY A 156 -0.02 9.81 0.08
N ALA A 157 1.20 10.35 0.10
CA ALA A 157 2.33 9.77 0.82
C ALA A 157 2.96 10.74 1.84
N ALA A 158 3.32 10.21 3.02
CA ALA A 158 4.01 10.94 4.09
C ALA A 158 5.19 10.14 4.63
N ILE A 159 6.17 10.80 5.25
CA ILE A 159 7.32 10.15 5.90
C ILE A 159 7.08 10.16 7.40
N GLU A 160 7.28 9.01 8.05
CA GLU A 160 7.27 8.89 9.51
C GLU A 160 8.64 8.44 10.01
N VAL A 161 9.16 9.13 11.02
CA VAL A 161 10.39 8.75 11.72
C VAL A 161 10.03 7.85 12.90
N ILE A 162 10.69 6.71 12.99
CA ILE A 162 10.49 5.68 14.01
C ILE A 162 11.47 5.93 15.16
N GLY A 163 10.92 6.15 16.37
CA GLY A 163 11.68 6.37 17.60
C GLY A 163 11.62 7.81 18.11
N ALA A 164 12.06 8.01 19.35
CA ALA A 164 12.12 9.34 19.96
C ALA A 164 13.25 10.16 19.33
N ARG A 165 12.91 11.13 18.48
CA ARG A 165 13.82 12.23 18.12
C ARG A 165 14.13 12.99 19.41
N LYS A 166 15.24 12.66 20.08
CA LYS A 166 15.62 13.41 21.28
C LYS A 166 16.08 14.84 21.00
N ASN A 167 16.38 15.21 19.75
CA ASN A 167 16.71 16.59 19.34
C ASN A 167 16.70 16.70 17.81
N TYR A 168 15.54 16.89 17.18
CA TYR A 168 15.48 17.46 15.84
C TYR A 168 14.32 18.44 15.87
N ASP A 169 14.66 19.72 15.85
CA ASP A 169 13.72 20.83 15.86
C ASP A 169 12.57 20.61 14.88
N ALA A 170 11.41 21.12 15.29
CA ALA A 170 10.15 21.05 14.59
C ALA A 170 10.28 21.34 13.08
N VAL A 171 10.34 20.29 12.27
CA VAL A 171 10.24 20.41 10.82
C VAL A 171 9.06 19.56 10.35
N THR A 172 7.92 20.26 10.30
CA THR A 172 6.82 20.06 9.35
C THR A 172 6.21 18.66 9.25
N ALA A 173 5.24 18.41 10.14
CA ALA A 173 4.01 17.76 9.71
C ALA A 173 3.29 18.72 8.74
N ILE A 174 3.68 18.72 7.46
CA ILE A 174 2.77 19.20 6.41
C ILE A 174 1.73 18.11 6.29
N GLU A 175 0.64 18.29 7.04
CA GLU A 175 -0.61 17.58 6.82
C GLU A 175 -0.92 17.63 5.32
N GLY A 176 -0.87 16.48 4.68
CA GLY A 176 -1.43 16.29 3.36
C GLY A 176 -2.91 16.62 3.47
N ARG A 177 -3.29 17.85 3.10
CA ARG A 177 -4.66 18.15 2.71
C ARG A 177 -5.01 17.17 1.61
N ILE A 178 -5.85 16.19 1.95
CA ILE A 178 -6.64 15.44 1.00
C ILE A 178 -7.35 16.50 0.17
N LEU A 179 -6.92 16.70 -1.09
CA LEU A 179 -7.70 17.41 -2.08
C LEU A 179 -8.96 16.58 -2.29
N LYS A 180 -9.98 16.80 -1.47
CA LYS A 180 -11.34 16.40 -1.82
C LYS A 180 -11.62 17.07 -3.18
N PRO A 181 -12.13 16.35 -4.19
CA PRO A 181 -12.54 16.98 -5.42
C PRO A 181 -13.53 18.09 -5.06
N GLU A 182 -13.25 19.30 -5.54
CA GLU A 182 -14.13 20.45 -5.31
C GLU A 182 -15.53 20.07 -5.77
N LYS A 183 -16.44 19.91 -4.81
CA LYS A 183 -17.86 19.91 -5.12
C LYS A 183 -18.15 21.31 -5.67
N LYS A 184 -18.29 21.42 -6.99
CA LYS A 184 -18.90 22.60 -7.62
C LYS A 184 -20.18 22.90 -6.84
N LYS A 185 -20.18 23.99 -6.08
CA LYS A 185 -21.38 24.55 -5.49
C LYS A 185 -22.24 25.00 -6.68
N VAL A 186 -23.20 24.17 -7.06
CA VAL A 186 -24.35 24.64 -7.82
C VAL A 186 -25.02 25.68 -6.93
N GLN A 187 -24.94 26.95 -7.34
CA GLN A 187 -25.73 28.01 -6.74
C GLN A 187 -27.19 27.67 -7.08
N VAL A 188 -27.91 27.18 -6.07
CA VAL A 188 -29.37 27.13 -6.13
C VAL A 188 -29.82 28.59 -5.98
N GLU A 189 -30.31 29.17 -7.07
CA GLU A 189 -31.09 30.41 -7.01
C GLU A 189 -32.23 30.19 -6.01
N LYS A 190 -32.25 31.01 -4.96
CA LYS A 190 -33.40 31.10 -4.07
C LYS A 190 -34.56 31.68 -4.88
N GLU A 191 -35.52 30.85 -5.25
CA GLU A 191 -36.86 31.33 -5.60
C GLU A 191 -37.40 32.10 -4.38
N GLU A 192 -37.72 33.37 -4.62
CA GLU A 192 -38.46 34.21 -3.70
C GLU A 192 -39.79 33.53 -3.35
N THR A 193 -39.94 33.18 -2.09
CA THR A 193 -41.21 32.72 -1.52
C THR A 193 -42.17 33.92 -1.51
N GLN A 194 -43.13 33.95 -2.44
CA GLN A 194 -44.25 34.86 -2.38
C GLN A 194 -45.12 34.53 -1.17
N GLU A 195 -45.42 35.56 -0.38
CA GLU A 195 -46.35 35.48 0.76
C GLU A 195 -47.75 35.05 0.28
N PRO A 196 -48.43 34.14 1.01
CA PRO A 196 -49.81 33.81 0.69
C PRO A 196 -50.72 34.99 1.05
N LEU A 197 -51.41 35.51 0.03
CA LEU A 197 -52.51 36.45 0.18
C LEU A 197 -53.62 35.82 1.03
N GLU A 198 -53.89 36.48 2.16
CA GLU A 198 -55.04 36.22 3.02
C GLU A 198 -56.35 36.44 2.25
N GLY A 199 -57.33 35.58 2.54
CA GLY A 199 -58.75 35.95 2.44
C GLY A 199 -59.49 35.46 1.20
N VAL A 200 -59.91 34.20 1.19
CA VAL A 200 -61.17 33.83 0.54
C VAL A 200 -62.05 33.11 1.56
N GLN A 201 -63.10 33.81 1.98
CA GLN A 201 -64.22 33.28 2.75
C GLN A 201 -64.91 32.16 1.95
N LEU A 202 -64.87 30.94 2.46
CA LEU A 202 -65.76 29.87 2.02
C LEU A 202 -67.03 29.92 2.88
N SER A 203 -68.09 30.43 2.25
CA SER A 203 -69.45 30.44 2.77
C SER A 203 -70.00 29.02 2.98
N LEU A 204 -70.77 28.93 4.04
CA LEU A 204 -71.53 27.78 4.55
C LEU A 204 -72.54 27.15 3.56
N PHE A 205 -72.89 25.91 3.93
CA PHE A 205 -74.16 25.15 3.72
C PHE A 205 -74.19 24.11 2.57
N PRO A 206 -75.06 23.09 2.69
CA PRO A 206 -75.30 22.23 3.85
C PRO A 206 -75.21 20.73 3.49
N ALA A 207 -75.23 19.90 4.53
CA ALA A 207 -75.43 18.46 4.43
C ALA A 207 -76.77 18.14 3.76
N ASP A 208 -76.77 17.21 2.82
CA ASP A 208 -77.96 16.41 2.54
C ASP A 208 -77.61 14.97 2.20
N ASN A 209 -78.41 14.11 2.83
CA ASN A 209 -78.61 12.68 2.67
C ASN A 209 -78.44 12.16 1.23
N ILE A 210 -78.03 10.88 1.09
CA ILE A 210 -78.82 9.85 0.37
C ILE A 210 -78.19 8.45 0.60
N ARG A 211 -78.97 7.64 1.31
CA ARG A 211 -79.30 6.21 1.16
C ARG A 211 -78.50 5.40 0.11
N MET A 212 -77.89 4.27 0.48
CA MET A 212 -78.51 2.92 0.62
C MET A 212 -79.06 2.31 -0.69
N TRP A 213 -78.43 1.18 -1.07
CA TRP A 213 -78.89 0.00 -1.85
C TRP A 213 -78.35 -0.17 -3.28
N GLY A 214 -77.85 -1.39 -3.52
CA GLY A 214 -77.29 -1.93 -4.76
C GLY A 214 -76.39 -3.12 -4.44
#